data_AF-S4MT00-F1
#
_entry.id   AF-S4MT00-F1
#
_cell.length_a   1.000
_cell.length_b   1.000
_cell.length_c   1.000
_cell.angle_alpha   90.00
_cell.angle_beta   90.00
_cell.angle_gamma   90.00
#
_symmetry.space_group_name_H-M   'P 1'
#
loop_
_entity.id
_entity.type
_entity.pdbx_description
1 polymer ?
#
loop_
_entity_poly.entity_id
_entity_poly.type
_entity_poly.pdbx_seq_one_letter_code
_entity_poly.pdbx_strand_id
1 'polypeptide(L)'
;MTTARVLDHVTAVTAAGADAVVVTAPFYARTHPAEITRHYRAVAAASPVPVVAYDIPVAVHTKLPADVVLELAADGVLAALKDSSGDLAAFRQVVTGARAQGISGFSVLTGSELIVDAALAVGADGTVPGLGNVDPHGYVRLDRLCRAGEWEQARAEQERLCALFGLVGVGDPARMGPGSSAIGAFKAALHLRGVIDCPATAEPQVPLSQGEVERVGTYLTAAGLLQSSPPGPCLPARQTLPGVTSPDS
;
A
#
# COMPACT_ATOMS: atom_id res chain seq x y z
N MET A 1 11.56 -5.83 -12.11
CA MET A 1 10.95 -5.10 -13.26
C MET A 1 11.89 -3.97 -13.66
N THR A 2 11.97 -3.62 -14.95
CA THR A 2 12.80 -2.51 -15.48
C THR A 2 11.96 -1.61 -16.39
N THR A 3 12.53 -0.48 -16.82
CA THR A 3 11.83 0.62 -17.52
C THR A 3 10.89 0.17 -18.64
N ALA A 4 11.35 -0.66 -19.59
CA ALA A 4 10.52 -1.06 -20.73
C ALA A 4 9.21 -1.74 -20.29
N ARG A 5 9.28 -2.69 -19.35
CA ARG A 5 8.10 -3.39 -18.84
C ARG A 5 7.21 -2.48 -17.99
N VAL A 6 7.78 -1.49 -17.31
CA VAL A 6 6.99 -0.47 -16.60
C VAL A 6 6.20 0.37 -17.61
N LEU A 7 6.80 0.74 -18.75
CA LEU A 7 6.11 1.51 -19.80
C LEU A 7 4.96 0.73 -20.44
N ASP A 8 5.09 -0.59 -20.59
CA ASP A 8 3.96 -1.44 -21.03
C ASP A 8 2.78 -1.33 -20.05
N HIS A 9 3.05 -1.37 -18.73
CA HIS A 9 2.03 -1.19 -17.70
C HIS A 9 1.45 0.22 -17.68
N VAL A 10 2.28 1.25 -17.81
CA VAL A 10 1.83 2.66 -17.90
C VAL A 10 0.87 2.82 -19.06
N THR A 11 1.20 2.28 -20.24
CA THR A 11 0.33 2.32 -21.41
C THR A 11 -1.01 1.63 -21.12
N ALA A 12 -0.98 0.43 -20.53
CA ALA A 12 -2.18 -0.33 -20.23
C ALA A 12 -3.11 0.38 -19.21
N VAL A 13 -2.57 0.90 -18.11
CA VAL A 13 -3.39 1.52 -17.05
C VAL A 13 -3.89 2.91 -17.44
N THR A 14 -3.12 3.67 -18.22
CA THR A 14 -3.56 4.98 -18.72
C THR A 14 -4.62 4.85 -19.80
N ALA A 15 -4.53 3.83 -20.67
CA ALA A 15 -5.61 3.49 -21.60
C ALA A 15 -6.90 3.06 -20.86
N ALA A 16 -6.77 2.54 -19.64
CA ALA A 16 -7.90 2.23 -18.75
C ALA A 16 -8.42 3.44 -17.95
N GLY A 17 -7.84 4.63 -18.13
CA GLY A 17 -8.30 5.88 -17.50
C GLY A 17 -7.68 6.19 -16.13
N ALA A 18 -6.52 5.61 -15.79
CA ALA A 18 -5.83 5.97 -14.55
C ALA A 18 -5.37 7.43 -14.55
N ASP A 19 -5.65 8.17 -13.45
CA ASP A 19 -5.26 9.58 -13.28
C ASP A 19 -3.80 9.79 -12.87
N ALA A 20 -3.11 8.73 -12.43
CA ALA A 20 -1.70 8.73 -12.05
C ALA A 20 -1.14 7.31 -12.09
N VAL A 21 0.19 7.19 -12.13
CA VAL A 21 0.90 5.91 -12.05
C VAL A 21 1.84 5.87 -10.85
N VAL A 22 1.89 4.73 -10.15
CA VAL A 22 2.76 4.51 -9.00
C VAL A 22 3.88 3.55 -9.38
N VAL A 23 5.13 3.99 -9.25
CA VAL A 23 6.29 3.30 -9.83
C VAL A 23 7.38 3.14 -8.77
N THR A 24 7.92 1.92 -8.64
CA THR A 24 9.03 1.62 -7.72
C THR A 24 10.38 1.90 -8.38
N ALA A 25 11.47 1.80 -7.60
CA ALA A 25 12.79 1.54 -8.20
C ALA A 25 12.79 0.25 -9.05
N PRO A 26 13.71 0.13 -10.03
CA PRO A 26 13.97 -1.14 -10.69
C PRO A 26 14.32 -2.23 -9.67
N PHE A 27 13.89 -3.46 -9.94
CA PHE A 27 14.14 -4.61 -9.06
C PHE A 27 14.40 -5.88 -9.87
N TYR A 28 14.84 -6.94 -9.17
CA TYR A 28 15.45 -8.16 -9.72
C TYR A 28 16.87 -7.93 -10.27
N ALA A 29 17.03 -7.00 -11.21
CA ALA A 29 18.36 -6.55 -11.63
C ALA A 29 18.99 -5.67 -10.54
N ARG A 30 20.32 -5.74 -10.40
CA ARG A 30 21.07 -4.76 -9.61
C ARG A 30 20.85 -3.37 -10.20
N THR A 31 20.79 -2.35 -9.34
CA THR A 31 20.64 -0.96 -9.79
C THR A 31 21.53 0.00 -9.01
N HIS A 32 21.54 1.26 -9.41
CA HIS A 32 22.34 2.36 -8.85
C HIS A 32 21.50 3.64 -8.82
N PRO A 33 21.71 4.60 -7.88
CA PRO A 33 20.98 5.86 -7.85
C PRO A 33 20.87 6.58 -9.21
N ALA A 34 21.95 6.65 -9.98
CA ALA A 34 21.95 7.23 -11.33
C ALA A 34 20.98 6.51 -12.31
N GLU A 35 20.83 5.19 -12.18
CA GLU A 35 19.90 4.41 -12.99
C GLU A 35 18.45 4.59 -12.52
N ILE A 36 18.23 4.76 -11.22
CA ILE A 36 16.92 5.08 -10.64
C ILE A 36 16.44 6.44 -11.15
N THR A 37 17.30 7.46 -11.12
CA THR A 37 17.01 8.78 -11.70
C THR A 37 16.65 8.68 -13.17
N ARG A 38 17.47 7.94 -13.97
CA ARG A 38 17.19 7.70 -15.39
C ARG A 38 15.86 6.96 -15.60
N HIS A 39 15.55 5.99 -14.74
CA HIS A 39 14.31 5.22 -14.79
C HIS A 39 13.08 6.12 -14.62
N TYR A 40 13.02 6.91 -13.55
CA TYR A 40 11.89 7.80 -13.30
C TYR A 40 11.74 8.88 -14.38
N ARG A 41 12.84 9.47 -14.85
CA ARG A 41 12.78 10.45 -15.96
C ARG A 41 12.25 9.82 -17.25
N ALA A 42 12.68 8.61 -17.58
CA ALA A 42 12.18 7.90 -18.77
C ALA A 42 10.68 7.54 -18.64
N VAL A 43 10.23 7.15 -17.45
CA VAL A 43 8.81 6.88 -17.19
C VAL A 43 7.98 8.15 -17.27
N ALA A 44 8.40 9.23 -16.61
CA ALA A 44 7.68 10.51 -16.63
C ALA A 44 7.61 11.12 -18.04
N ALA A 45 8.68 11.00 -18.84
CA ALA A 45 8.68 11.49 -20.22
C ALA A 45 7.69 10.74 -21.14
N ALA A 46 7.35 9.50 -20.82
CA ALA A 46 6.43 8.68 -21.61
C ALA A 46 5.02 8.57 -20.99
N SER A 47 4.86 8.91 -19.72
CA SER A 47 3.58 8.84 -19.02
C SER A 47 2.72 10.07 -19.36
N PRO A 48 1.47 9.89 -19.85
CA PRO A 48 0.55 11.00 -20.06
C PRO A 48 -0.04 11.55 -18.75
N VAL A 49 0.23 10.89 -17.61
CA VAL A 49 -0.31 11.23 -16.29
C VAL A 49 0.80 11.32 -15.24
N PRO A 50 0.57 12.02 -14.12
CA PRO A 50 1.54 12.16 -13.04
C PRO A 50 2.16 10.85 -12.55
N VAL A 51 3.46 10.90 -12.25
CA VAL A 51 4.23 9.76 -11.71
C VAL A 51 4.43 9.93 -10.20
N VAL A 52 4.08 8.89 -9.45
CA VAL A 52 4.32 8.78 -8.00
C VAL A 52 5.46 7.79 -7.78
N ALA A 53 6.52 8.22 -7.10
CA ALA A 53 7.56 7.31 -6.67
C ALA A 53 7.07 6.45 -5.50
N TYR A 54 7.33 5.15 -5.54
CA TYR A 54 7.01 4.23 -4.47
C TYR A 54 8.29 3.67 -3.84
N ASP A 55 8.57 4.14 -2.62
CA ASP A 55 9.69 3.65 -1.83
C ASP A 55 9.27 2.49 -0.94
N ILE A 56 9.66 1.26 -1.32
CA ILE A 56 9.25 0.02 -0.67
C ILE A 56 10.42 -1.00 -0.65
N PRO A 57 11.52 -0.72 0.07
CA PRO A 57 12.74 -1.53 0.06
C PRO A 57 12.50 -2.99 0.45
N VAL A 58 11.50 -3.29 1.27
CA VAL A 58 11.15 -4.69 1.61
C VAL A 58 10.74 -5.52 0.40
N ALA A 59 10.20 -4.89 -0.67
CA ALA A 59 9.75 -5.57 -1.88
C ALA A 59 10.73 -5.45 -3.05
N VAL A 60 11.47 -4.35 -3.15
CA VAL A 60 12.38 -4.07 -4.28
C VAL A 60 13.86 -4.08 -3.94
N HIS A 61 14.20 -4.26 -2.66
CA HIS A 61 15.56 -4.30 -2.12
C HIS A 61 16.41 -3.05 -2.40
N THR A 62 15.74 -1.92 -2.68
CA THR A 62 16.37 -0.64 -2.96
C THR A 62 15.57 0.45 -2.24
N LYS A 63 16.22 1.20 -1.35
CA LYS A 63 15.66 2.42 -0.73
C LYS A 63 15.84 3.56 -1.71
N LEU A 64 14.83 4.43 -1.84
CA LEU A 64 14.98 5.68 -2.57
C LEU A 64 15.72 6.70 -1.70
N PRO A 65 16.90 7.21 -2.12
CA PRO A 65 17.59 8.26 -1.39
C PRO A 65 16.76 9.56 -1.38
N ALA A 66 16.70 10.24 -0.24
CA ALA A 66 15.88 11.44 -0.08
C ALA A 66 16.30 12.58 -1.01
N ASP A 67 17.61 12.73 -1.25
CA ASP A 67 18.19 13.69 -2.20
C ASP A 67 17.76 13.41 -3.65
N VAL A 68 17.75 12.14 -4.06
CA VAL A 68 17.25 11.73 -5.39
C VAL A 68 15.76 12.03 -5.54
N VAL A 69 14.95 11.76 -4.51
CA VAL A 69 13.52 12.07 -4.54
C VAL A 69 13.29 13.58 -4.65
N LEU A 70 14.01 14.38 -3.86
CA LEU A 70 13.89 15.84 -3.88
C LEU A 70 14.37 16.45 -5.21
N GLU A 71 15.47 15.94 -5.79
CA GLU A 71 15.94 16.35 -7.12
C GLU A 71 14.86 16.10 -8.18
N LEU A 72 14.32 14.88 -8.22
CA LEU A 72 13.29 14.51 -9.20
C LEU A 72 11.98 15.29 -8.99
N ALA A 73 11.62 15.59 -7.74
CA ALA A 73 10.46 16.42 -7.44
C ALA A 73 10.66 17.88 -7.86
N ALA A 74 11.82 18.47 -7.60
CA ALA A 74 12.16 19.84 -8.00
C ALA A 74 12.14 20.02 -9.52
N ASP A 75 12.53 18.98 -10.26
CA ASP A 75 12.48 18.94 -11.73
C ASP A 75 11.08 18.64 -12.30
N GLY A 76 10.07 18.45 -11.45
CA GLY A 76 8.70 18.12 -11.86
C GLY A 76 8.54 16.70 -12.42
N VAL A 77 9.52 15.82 -12.22
CA VAL A 77 9.49 14.42 -12.67
C VAL A 77 8.54 13.59 -11.80
N LEU A 78 8.48 13.89 -10.51
CA LEU A 78 7.61 13.22 -9.54
C LEU A 78 6.54 14.17 -9.04
N ALA A 79 5.28 13.71 -9.07
CA ALA A 79 4.16 14.41 -8.47
C ALA A 79 3.90 13.99 -7.02
N ALA A 80 4.39 12.81 -6.61
CA ALA A 80 4.37 12.42 -5.20
C ALA A 80 5.42 11.36 -4.86
N LEU A 81 5.66 11.21 -3.56
CA LEU A 81 6.29 10.05 -2.93
C LEU A 81 5.23 9.31 -2.10
N LYS A 82 5.09 8.01 -2.31
CA LYS A 82 4.52 7.08 -1.33
C LYS A 82 5.67 6.35 -0.65
N ASP A 83 5.86 6.54 0.65
CA ASP A 83 6.93 5.90 1.42
C ASP A 83 6.38 4.77 2.31
N SER A 84 6.72 3.52 1.97
CA SER A 84 6.49 2.32 2.78
C SER A 84 7.81 1.74 3.31
N SER A 85 8.84 2.56 3.49
CA SER A 85 10.17 2.11 3.87
C SER A 85 10.33 1.85 5.37
N GLY A 86 9.47 2.47 6.18
CA GLY A 86 9.59 2.45 7.64
C GLY A 86 10.72 3.33 8.21
N ASP A 87 11.43 4.07 7.36
CA ASP A 87 12.49 4.99 7.78
C ASP A 87 11.91 6.39 8.00
N LEU A 88 11.52 6.66 9.25
CA LEU A 88 10.86 7.91 9.63
C LEU A 88 11.80 9.12 9.53
N ALA A 89 13.12 8.91 9.66
CA ALA A 89 14.09 9.98 9.54
C ALA A 89 14.22 10.42 8.07
N ALA A 90 14.39 9.46 7.15
CA ALA A 90 14.42 9.74 5.71
C ALA A 90 13.09 10.32 5.22
N PHE A 91 11.96 9.78 5.68
CA PHE A 91 10.63 10.33 5.36
C PHE A 91 10.53 11.80 5.78
N ARG A 92 10.92 12.12 7.02
CA ARG A 92 10.92 13.50 7.51
C ARG A 92 11.84 14.41 6.69
N GLN A 93 13.01 13.92 6.26
CA GLN A 93 13.92 14.67 5.39
C GLN A 93 13.26 15.07 4.06
N VAL A 94 12.47 14.18 3.45
CA VAL A 94 11.74 14.51 2.21
C VAL A 94 10.65 15.55 2.49
N VAL A 95 9.83 15.35 3.53
CA VAL A 95 8.76 16.29 3.90
C VAL A 95 9.30 17.70 4.18
N THR A 96 10.33 17.82 5.02
CA THR A 96 10.89 19.13 5.36
C THR A 96 11.74 19.71 4.24
N GLY A 97 12.43 18.86 3.48
CA GLY A 97 13.23 19.25 2.32
C GLY A 97 12.39 19.85 1.21
N ALA A 98 11.26 19.23 0.85
CA ALA A 98 10.36 19.74 -0.18
C ALA A 98 9.81 21.13 0.20
N ARG A 99 9.43 21.31 1.47
CA ARG A 99 9.00 22.62 1.99
C ARG A 99 10.11 23.66 1.97
N ALA A 100 11.32 23.31 2.42
CA ALA A 100 12.45 24.23 2.49
C ALA A 100 12.93 24.68 1.11
N GLN A 101 12.83 23.80 0.10
CA GLN A 101 13.17 24.09 -1.29
C GLN A 101 12.02 24.77 -2.07
N GLY A 102 10.83 24.90 -1.46
CA GLY A 102 9.66 25.50 -2.12
C GLY A 102 9.11 24.67 -3.28
N ILE A 103 9.26 23.34 -3.24
CA ILE A 103 8.77 22.45 -4.30
C ILE A 103 7.23 22.44 -4.29
N SER A 104 6.63 22.91 -5.38
CA SER A 104 5.18 22.92 -5.58
C SER A 104 4.73 21.76 -6.47
N GLY A 105 3.52 21.23 -6.26
CA GLY A 105 2.98 20.14 -7.08
C GLY A 105 3.53 18.75 -6.73
N PHE A 106 4.22 18.63 -5.59
CA PHE A 106 4.75 17.37 -5.06
C PHE A 106 4.10 17.05 -3.71
N SER A 107 3.56 15.83 -3.56
CA SER A 107 2.98 15.33 -2.30
C SER A 107 3.83 14.24 -1.65
N VAL A 108 3.85 14.17 -0.33
CA VAL A 108 4.55 13.13 0.44
C VAL A 108 3.55 12.35 1.30
N LEU A 109 3.37 11.07 0.98
CA LEU A 109 2.38 10.19 1.57
C LEU A 109 3.06 9.07 2.37
N THR A 110 2.63 8.84 3.61
CA THR A 110 3.09 7.67 4.37
C THR A 110 2.32 6.42 3.96
N GLY A 111 3.01 5.32 3.73
CA GLY A 111 2.43 4.00 3.53
C GLY A 111 2.31 3.20 4.82
N SER A 112 2.66 3.77 5.98
CA SER A 112 2.54 3.09 7.27
C SER A 112 1.09 3.11 7.79
N GLU A 113 0.66 2.00 8.38
CA GLU A 113 -0.59 1.90 9.11
C GLU A 113 -0.52 2.39 10.56
N LEU A 114 0.70 2.44 11.13
CA LEU A 114 0.92 2.50 12.59
C LEU A 114 1.30 3.89 13.13
N ILE A 115 1.67 4.81 12.25
CA ILE A 115 2.27 6.12 12.61
C ILE A 115 1.73 7.25 11.73
N VAL A 116 0.47 7.15 11.28
CA VAL A 116 -0.14 8.15 10.39
C VAL A 116 -0.27 9.49 11.10
N ASP A 117 -0.66 9.49 12.37
CA ASP A 117 -0.70 10.69 13.21
C ASP A 117 0.64 11.44 13.24
N ALA A 118 1.74 10.73 13.45
CA ALA A 118 3.08 11.28 13.48
C ALA A 118 3.54 11.79 12.10
N ALA A 119 3.21 11.06 11.03
CA ALA A 119 3.49 11.50 9.67
C ALA A 119 2.76 12.80 9.33
N LEU A 120 1.48 12.91 9.67
CA LEU A 120 0.69 14.13 9.49
C LEU A 120 1.22 15.28 10.37
N ALA A 121 1.66 15.00 11.59
CA ALA A 121 2.25 15.99 12.50
C ALA A 121 3.55 16.62 11.97
N VAL A 122 4.37 15.87 11.21
CA VAL A 122 5.56 16.44 10.54
C VAL A 122 5.22 17.14 9.21
N GLY A 123 3.97 17.03 8.77
CA GLY A 123 3.42 17.70 7.59
C GLY A 123 3.43 16.86 6.32
N ALA A 124 3.28 15.53 6.43
CA ALA A 124 2.90 14.71 5.30
C ALA A 124 1.54 15.12 4.74
N ASP A 125 1.32 14.89 3.45
CA ASP A 125 0.09 15.30 2.76
C ASP A 125 -1.05 14.30 2.95
N GLY A 126 -0.73 13.06 3.31
CA GLY A 126 -1.70 12.01 3.54
C GLY A 126 -1.09 10.64 3.82
N THR A 127 -1.91 9.60 3.70
CA THR A 127 -1.53 8.20 3.93
C THR A 127 -2.11 7.27 2.87
N VAL A 128 -1.44 6.15 2.61
CA VAL A 128 -1.93 5.04 1.75
C VAL A 128 -1.84 3.71 2.53
N PRO A 129 -2.70 3.49 3.54
CA PRO A 129 -2.61 2.37 4.47
C PRO A 129 -3.32 1.12 3.93
N GLY A 130 -2.71 -0.06 4.06
CA GLY A 130 -3.35 -1.33 3.67
C GLY A 130 -4.61 -1.62 4.48
N LEU A 131 -4.56 -1.38 5.80
CA LEU A 131 -5.70 -1.51 6.71
C LEU A 131 -6.86 -0.55 6.39
N GLY A 132 -6.61 0.50 5.59
CA GLY A 132 -7.66 1.39 5.09
C GLY A 132 -8.73 0.68 4.27
N ASN A 133 -8.46 -0.51 3.74
CA ASN A 133 -9.49 -1.36 3.14
C ASN A 133 -10.51 -1.85 4.20
N VAL A 134 -10.03 -2.19 5.39
CA VAL A 134 -10.85 -2.74 6.48
C VAL A 134 -11.55 -1.65 7.28
N ASP A 135 -10.89 -0.52 7.57
CA ASP A 135 -11.49 0.59 8.30
C ASP A 135 -11.17 1.95 7.66
N PRO A 136 -11.75 2.25 6.49
CA PRO A 136 -11.51 3.54 5.82
C PRO A 136 -12.00 4.72 6.65
N HIS A 137 -13.11 4.55 7.38
CA HIS A 137 -13.67 5.61 8.22
C HIS A 137 -12.76 5.98 9.37
N GLY A 138 -12.01 5.02 9.94
CA GLY A 138 -11.00 5.30 10.95
C GLY A 138 -9.88 6.17 10.45
N TYR A 139 -9.31 5.87 9.29
CA TYR A 139 -8.26 6.71 8.71
C TYR A 139 -8.77 8.10 8.30
N VAL A 140 -10.02 8.22 7.81
CA VAL A 140 -10.64 9.53 7.53
C VAL A 140 -10.86 10.34 8.81
N ARG A 141 -11.29 9.72 9.91
CA ARG A 141 -11.40 10.40 11.21
C ARG A 141 -10.03 10.86 11.69
N LEU A 142 -9.03 9.99 11.62
CA LEU A 142 -7.67 10.31 12.02
C LEU A 142 -7.12 11.52 11.26
N ASP A 143 -7.22 11.53 9.93
CA ASP A 143 -6.77 12.64 9.10
C ASP A 143 -7.46 13.97 9.49
N ARG A 144 -8.79 13.94 9.69
CA ARG A 144 -9.55 15.14 10.11
C ARG A 144 -9.11 15.65 11.47
N LEU A 145 -8.89 14.77 12.45
CA LEU A 145 -8.44 15.14 13.79
C LEU A 145 -7.04 15.78 13.74
N CYS A 146 -6.11 15.19 12.97
CA CYS A 146 -4.78 15.77 12.76
C CYS A 146 -4.85 17.16 12.11
N ARG A 147 -5.67 17.32 11.06
CA ARG A 147 -5.84 18.61 10.38
C ARG A 147 -6.52 19.68 11.24
N ALA A 148 -7.39 19.26 12.18
CA ALA A 148 -8.00 20.14 13.16
C ALA A 148 -7.06 20.49 14.34
N GLY A 149 -5.91 19.82 14.47
CA GLY A 149 -4.99 19.99 15.60
C GLY A 149 -5.44 19.28 16.88
N GLU A 150 -6.41 18.36 16.79
CA GLU A 150 -6.99 17.59 17.90
C GLU A 150 -6.09 16.38 18.24
N TRP A 151 -4.84 16.63 18.62
CA TRP A 151 -3.79 15.61 18.71
C TRP A 151 -4.05 14.49 19.73
N GLU A 152 -4.73 14.79 20.83
CA GLU A 152 -5.07 13.76 21.82
C GLU A 152 -6.08 12.76 21.25
N GLN A 153 -7.10 13.25 20.55
CA GLN A 153 -8.10 12.42 19.89
C GLN A 153 -7.52 11.68 18.69
N ALA A 154 -6.64 12.33 17.91
CA ALA A 154 -5.92 11.71 16.81
C ALA A 154 -5.08 10.52 17.30
N ARG A 155 -4.32 10.71 18.39
CA ARG A 155 -3.55 9.62 19.02
C ARG A 155 -4.46 8.47 19.47
N ALA A 156 -5.57 8.76 20.13
CA ALA A 156 -6.51 7.72 20.55
C ALA A 156 -7.07 6.91 19.35
N GLU A 157 -7.38 7.59 18.24
CA GLU A 157 -7.85 6.91 17.01
C GLU A 157 -6.73 6.11 16.34
N GLN A 158 -5.49 6.62 16.31
CA GLN A 158 -4.33 5.88 15.83
C GLN A 158 -4.08 4.62 16.68
N GLU A 159 -4.16 4.71 18.01
CA GLU A 159 -4.00 3.57 18.91
C GLU A 159 -5.08 2.51 18.69
N ARG A 160 -6.33 2.92 18.46
CA ARG A 160 -7.43 2.01 18.07
C ARG A 160 -7.14 1.32 16.74
N LEU A 161 -6.64 2.05 15.74
CA LEU A 161 -6.24 1.49 14.45
C LEU A 161 -5.04 0.53 14.59
N CYS A 162 -4.06 0.84 15.43
CA CYS A 162 -2.94 -0.06 15.74
C CYS A 162 -3.42 -1.36 16.40
N ALA A 163 -4.37 -1.28 17.33
CA ALA A 163 -4.97 -2.47 17.94
C ALA A 163 -5.68 -3.33 16.90
N LEU A 164 -6.46 -2.72 15.99
CA LEU A 164 -7.08 -3.43 14.87
C LEU A 164 -6.03 -4.05 13.94
N PHE A 165 -4.93 -3.34 13.65
CA PHE A 165 -3.85 -3.82 12.79
C PHE A 165 -3.21 -5.12 13.28
N GLY A 166 -3.32 -5.44 14.58
CA GLY A 166 -2.90 -6.73 15.14
C GLY A 166 -3.48 -7.95 14.41
N LEU A 167 -4.58 -7.79 13.65
CA LEU A 167 -5.14 -8.83 12.79
C LEU A 167 -4.15 -9.37 11.76
N VAL A 168 -3.14 -8.60 11.33
CA VAL A 168 -2.17 -9.09 10.34
C VAL A 168 -1.25 -10.18 10.88
N GLY A 169 -1.20 -10.35 12.21
CA GLY A 169 -0.41 -11.37 12.91
C GLY A 169 -1.20 -12.63 13.30
N VAL A 170 -2.40 -12.84 12.75
CA VAL A 170 -3.18 -14.06 13.07
C VAL A 170 -2.61 -15.32 12.46
N GLY A 171 -1.97 -15.24 11.29
CA GLY A 171 -1.42 -16.39 10.59
C GLY A 171 -0.30 -17.06 11.38
N ASP A 172 -0.31 -18.38 11.42
CA ASP A 172 0.71 -19.19 12.06
C ASP A 172 2.05 -19.07 11.29
N PRO A 173 3.11 -18.52 11.92
CA PRO A 173 4.41 -18.36 11.28
C PRO A 173 5.08 -19.69 10.92
N ALA A 174 4.64 -20.82 11.49
CA ALA A 174 5.12 -22.15 11.09
C ALA A 174 4.57 -22.58 9.72
N ARG A 175 3.49 -21.96 9.24
CA ARG A 175 2.78 -22.33 8.00
C ARG A 175 2.88 -21.28 6.90
N MET A 176 3.02 -20.01 7.25
CA MET A 176 2.97 -18.94 6.27
C MET A 176 3.85 -17.73 6.63
N GLY A 177 4.25 -16.99 5.60
CA GLY A 177 4.96 -15.72 5.78
C GLY A 177 4.02 -14.55 6.08
N PRO A 178 4.57 -13.39 6.50
CA PRO A 178 3.80 -12.20 6.86
C PRO A 178 2.89 -11.68 5.73
N GLY A 179 3.31 -11.81 4.46
CA GLY A 179 2.50 -11.40 3.31
C GLY A 179 1.20 -12.18 3.15
N SER A 180 1.24 -13.50 3.35
CA SER A 180 0.04 -14.36 3.34
C SER A 180 -0.88 -14.02 4.52
N SER A 181 -0.30 -13.87 5.72
CA SER A 181 -1.06 -13.53 6.92
C SER A 181 -1.75 -12.16 6.78
N ALA A 182 -1.02 -11.11 6.39
CA ALA A 182 -1.56 -9.76 6.29
C ALA A 182 -2.65 -9.63 5.22
N ILE A 183 -2.37 -10.06 3.98
CA ILE A 183 -3.35 -9.97 2.88
C ILE A 183 -4.54 -10.89 3.14
N GLY A 184 -4.29 -12.10 3.64
CA GLY A 184 -5.33 -13.04 4.04
C GLY A 184 -6.23 -12.45 5.13
N ALA A 185 -5.66 -11.79 6.14
CA ALA A 185 -6.42 -11.18 7.22
C ALA A 185 -7.24 -9.97 6.76
N PHE A 186 -6.71 -9.11 5.88
CA PHE A 186 -7.50 -8.02 5.29
C PHE A 186 -8.67 -8.54 4.45
N LYS A 187 -8.44 -9.55 3.61
CA LYS A 187 -9.51 -10.15 2.81
C LYS A 187 -10.53 -10.91 3.67
N ALA A 188 -10.09 -11.65 4.68
CA ALA A 188 -10.98 -12.27 5.66
C ALA A 188 -11.83 -11.21 6.38
N ALA A 189 -11.23 -10.09 6.79
CA ALA A 189 -11.95 -9.00 7.42
C ALA A 189 -12.99 -8.37 6.49
N LEU A 190 -12.64 -8.08 5.23
CA LEU A 190 -13.58 -7.58 4.22
C LEU A 190 -14.71 -8.58 3.98
N HIS A 191 -14.40 -9.87 3.90
CA HIS A 191 -15.40 -10.91 3.72
C HIS A 191 -16.35 -10.97 4.92
N LEU A 192 -15.84 -11.08 6.14
CA LEU A 192 -16.64 -11.09 7.38
C LEU A 192 -17.53 -9.84 7.52
N ARG A 193 -17.12 -8.71 6.95
CA ARG A 193 -17.91 -7.46 6.89
C ARG A 193 -18.91 -7.41 5.75
N GLY A 194 -18.99 -8.45 4.91
CA GLY A 194 -19.88 -8.52 3.75
C GLY A 194 -19.47 -7.61 2.58
N VAL A 195 -18.21 -7.16 2.53
CA VAL A 195 -17.71 -6.25 1.48
C VAL A 195 -17.28 -7.02 0.23
N ILE A 196 -16.79 -8.25 0.41
CA ILE A 196 -16.39 -9.14 -0.70
C ILE A 196 -16.98 -10.53 -0.50
N ASP A 197 -17.29 -11.20 -1.62
CA ASP A 197 -17.92 -12.52 -1.60
C ASP A 197 -16.97 -13.64 -1.17
N CYS A 198 -15.66 -13.44 -1.32
CA CYS A 198 -14.67 -14.45 -0.99
C CYS A 198 -13.32 -13.86 -0.52
N PRO A 199 -12.71 -14.40 0.55
CA PRO A 199 -11.43 -13.92 1.04
C PRO A 199 -10.21 -14.54 0.32
N ALA A 200 -10.40 -15.19 -0.84
CA ALA A 200 -9.34 -15.91 -1.53
C ALA A 200 -8.12 -15.03 -1.87
N THR A 201 -6.94 -15.56 -1.57
CA THR A 201 -5.64 -14.97 -1.94
C THR A 201 -5.11 -15.59 -3.23
N ALA A 202 -4.21 -14.90 -3.91
CA ALA A 202 -3.61 -15.44 -5.14
C ALA A 202 -2.53 -16.47 -4.79
N GLU A 203 -2.38 -17.50 -5.61
CA GLU A 203 -1.22 -18.40 -5.51
C GLU A 203 0.09 -17.60 -5.65
N PRO A 204 1.15 -17.90 -4.85
CA PRO A 204 1.31 -19.00 -3.91
C PRO A 204 1.00 -18.63 -2.44
N GLN A 205 0.12 -17.65 -2.18
CA GLN A 205 -0.21 -17.26 -0.81
C GLN A 205 -1.02 -18.36 -0.10
N VAL A 206 -0.55 -18.76 1.08
CA VAL A 206 -1.23 -19.74 1.93
C VAL A 206 -2.48 -19.09 2.54
N PRO A 207 -3.69 -19.66 2.34
CA PRO A 207 -4.91 -19.11 2.92
C PRO A 207 -4.95 -19.29 4.44
N LEU A 208 -5.62 -18.37 5.13
CA LEU A 208 -5.93 -18.52 6.54
C LEU A 208 -6.83 -19.75 6.77
N SER A 209 -6.56 -20.48 7.84
CA SER A 209 -7.44 -21.50 8.39
C SER A 209 -8.65 -20.87 9.08
N GLN A 210 -9.68 -21.68 9.34
CA GLN A 210 -10.89 -21.23 10.01
C GLN A 210 -10.59 -20.57 11.37
N GLY A 211 -9.73 -21.17 12.19
CA GLY A 211 -9.37 -20.60 13.50
C GLY A 211 -8.63 -19.26 13.40
N GLU A 212 -7.83 -19.07 12.36
CA GLU A 212 -7.16 -17.78 12.10
C GLU A 212 -8.17 -16.71 11.64
N VAL A 213 -9.17 -17.10 10.82
CA VAL A 213 -10.28 -16.21 10.44
C VAL A 213 -11.15 -15.83 11.64
N GLU A 214 -11.44 -16.77 12.54
CA GLU A 214 -12.17 -16.46 13.80
C GLU A 214 -11.42 -15.43 14.64
N ARG A 215 -10.08 -15.52 14.71
CA ARG A 215 -9.24 -14.50 15.37
C ARG A 215 -9.32 -13.14 14.69
N VAL A 216 -9.42 -13.06 13.37
CA VAL A 216 -9.71 -11.79 12.66
C VAL A 216 -11.05 -11.22 13.11
N GLY A 217 -12.07 -12.07 13.26
CA GLY A 217 -13.38 -11.68 13.78
C GLY A 217 -13.31 -11.01 15.16
N THR A 218 -12.47 -11.51 16.06
CA THR A 218 -12.26 -10.89 17.39
C THR A 218 -11.72 -9.46 17.29
N TYR A 219 -10.75 -9.19 16.40
CA TYR A 219 -10.24 -7.84 16.17
C TYR A 219 -11.32 -6.91 15.62
N LEU A 220 -12.17 -7.40 14.69
CA LEU A 220 -13.28 -6.62 14.16
C LEU A 220 -14.35 -6.32 15.21
N THR A 221 -14.69 -7.28 16.07
CA THR A 221 -15.62 -7.06 17.21
C THR A 221 -15.07 -5.97 18.13
N ALA A 222 -13.80 -6.06 18.52
CA ALA A 222 -13.17 -5.08 19.40
C ALA A 222 -13.13 -3.67 18.78
N ALA A 223 -13.00 -3.58 17.46
CA ALA A 223 -13.06 -2.33 16.72
C ALA A 223 -14.48 -1.84 16.40
N GLY A 224 -15.53 -2.60 16.75
CA GLY A 224 -16.93 -2.25 16.44
C GLY A 224 -17.29 -2.36 14.95
N LEU A 225 -16.62 -3.24 14.20
CA LEU A 225 -16.72 -3.33 12.74
C LEU A 225 -17.54 -4.52 12.22
N LEU A 226 -18.02 -5.42 13.08
CA LEU A 226 -18.88 -6.54 12.68
C LEU A 226 -20.37 -6.18 12.78
N GLN A 227 -21.13 -6.64 11.79
CA GLN A 227 -22.59 -6.62 11.80
C GLN A 227 -23.14 -7.89 12.45
N SER A 228 -24.43 -7.89 12.80
CA SER A 228 -25.10 -8.96 13.54
C SER A 228 -25.31 -10.27 12.76
N SER A 229 -24.95 -10.35 11.47
CA SER A 229 -25.11 -11.57 10.67
C SER A 229 -23.88 -11.83 9.81
N PRO A 230 -23.26 -13.03 9.91
CA PRO A 230 -22.10 -13.38 9.11
C PRO A 230 -22.50 -13.56 7.64
N PRO A 231 -21.59 -13.30 6.68
CA PRO A 231 -21.82 -13.59 5.28
C PRO A 231 -21.91 -15.11 5.03
N GLY A 232 -22.57 -15.48 3.92
CA GLY A 232 -22.59 -16.86 3.44
C GLY A 232 -21.20 -17.38 3.07
N PRO A 233 -21.01 -18.70 2.94
CA PRO A 233 -19.72 -19.30 2.62
C PRO A 233 -19.21 -18.84 1.25
N CYS A 234 -17.90 -18.64 1.12
CA CYS A 234 -17.28 -18.43 -0.19
C CYS A 234 -17.54 -19.66 -1.09
N LEU A 235 -18.15 -19.41 -2.25
CA LEU A 235 -18.31 -20.43 -3.28
C LEU A 235 -16.95 -20.70 -3.96
N PRO A 236 -16.60 -21.96 -4.25
CA PRO A 236 -15.33 -22.28 -4.88
C PRO A 236 -15.20 -21.54 -6.22
N ALA A 237 -14.05 -20.89 -6.43
CA ALA A 237 -13.73 -20.26 -7.71
C ALA A 237 -13.86 -21.30 -8.83
N ARG A 238 -14.58 -20.96 -9.91
CA ARG A 238 -14.67 -21.83 -11.10
C ARG A 238 -13.26 -22.13 -11.57
N GLN A 239 -12.84 -23.40 -11.48
CA GLN A 239 -11.64 -23.89 -12.14
C GLN A 239 -11.88 -23.85 -13.65
N THR A 240 -11.72 -22.70 -14.29
CA THR A 240 -11.55 -22.65 -15.75
C THR A 240 -10.07 -22.88 -16.04
N LEU A 241 -9.67 -24.15 -16.07
CA LEU A 241 -8.50 -24.53 -16.86
C LEU A 241 -8.95 -24.55 -18.32
N PRO A 242 -8.43 -23.66 -19.20
CA PRO A 242 -8.64 -23.85 -20.63
C PRO A 242 -7.97 -25.18 -21.01
N GLY A 243 -8.78 -26.09 -21.57
CA GLY A 243 -8.32 -27.38 -22.05
C GLY A 243 -7.19 -27.20 -23.06
N VAL A 244 -6.00 -27.66 -22.70
CA VAL A 244 -4.90 -27.85 -23.63
C VAL A 244 -5.28 -29.07 -24.46
N THR A 245 -5.88 -28.85 -25.63
CA THR A 245 -5.92 -29.87 -26.68
C THR A 245 -4.54 -29.94 -27.30
N SER A 246 -3.80 -31.00 -26.98
CA SER A 246 -2.61 -31.41 -27.71
C SER A 246 -2.99 -31.80 -29.15
N PRO A 247 -2.29 -31.33 -30.19
CA PRO A 247 -2.45 -31.87 -31.54
C PRO A 247 -1.47 -33.04 -31.71
N ASP A 248 -2.01 -34.27 -31.71
CA ASP A 248 -1.38 -35.41 -32.36
C ASP A 248 -2.06 -35.61 -33.71
N SER A 249 -1.37 -35.24 -34.81
CA SER A 249 -1.21 -35.95 -36.09
C SER A 249 -0.58 -35.07 -37.15
#